data_AF-A0A0F9AEW2-F1
#
_entry.id   AF-A0A0F9AEW2-F1
#
_cell.length_a   1.000
_cell.length_b   1.000
_cell.length_c   1.000
_cell.angle_alpha   90.00
_cell.angle_beta   90.00
_cell.angle_gamma   90.00
#
_symmetry.space_group_name_H-M   'P 1'
#
loop_
_entity.id
_entity.type
_entity.pdbx_description
1 polymer ?
#
loop_
_entity_poly.entity_id
_entity_poly.type
_entity_poly.pdbx_seq_one_letter_code
_entity_poly.pdbx_strand_id
1 'polypeptide(L)'
;SRANMRILSLLQQMREKKVFIILILPCVYDLDKNVILSLCDLFIHTYREPFGRRGNYNVYDSEGLKKLWLFARQGRHYSYKITRPIYKGRFSKVFPLDYNLYRKKKISTLESFRKRETRIPGDQYSRNEERNKIIKKLYDKGTKAEDIGNLVNLTKPAIYKILKKFK
;
A
#
# COMPACT_ATOMS: atom_id res chain seq x y z
N SER A 1 -10.29 -8.45 4.78
CA SER A 1 -10.22 -7.35 3.79
C SER A 1 -9.36 -7.77 2.60
N ARG A 2 -9.74 -7.43 1.35
CA ARG A 2 -8.90 -7.69 0.15
C ARG A 2 -7.48 -7.12 0.28
N ALA A 3 -7.33 -5.99 0.99
CA ALA A 3 -6.02 -5.39 1.25
C ALA A 3 -5.12 -6.32 2.10
N ASN A 4 -5.65 -6.95 3.15
CA ASN A 4 -4.89 -7.86 4.01
C ASN A 4 -4.44 -9.12 3.26
N MET A 5 -5.28 -9.67 2.38
CA MET A 5 -4.90 -10.83 1.55
C MET A 5 -3.77 -10.50 0.58
N ARG A 6 -3.78 -9.30 -0.01
CA ARG A 6 -2.70 -8.83 -0.89
C ARG A 6 -1.41 -8.59 -0.12
N ILE A 7 -1.49 -8.07 1.10
CA ILE A 7 -0.32 -7.92 1.98
C ILE A 7 0.25 -9.30 2.33
N LEU A 8 -0.60 -10.27 2.68
CA LEU A 8 -0.17 -11.64 2.98
C LEU A 8 0.59 -12.28 1.82
N SER A 9 0.03 -12.23 0.60
CA SER A 9 0.68 -12.83 -0.57
C SER A 9 2.01 -12.16 -0.92
N LEU A 10 2.09 -10.84 -0.78
CA LEU A 10 3.33 -10.10 -0.95
C LEU A 10 4.37 -10.52 0.09
N LEU A 11 4.00 -10.54 1.38
CA LEU A 11 4.92 -10.90 2.46
C LEU A 11 5.42 -12.34 2.36
N GLN A 12 4.58 -13.27 1.89
CA GLN A 12 4.98 -14.66 1.64
C GLN A 12 6.02 -14.75 0.52
N GLN A 13 5.79 -14.09 -0.63
CA GLN A 13 6.76 -14.04 -1.73
C GLN A 13 8.07 -13.34 -1.35
N MET A 14 8.02 -12.41 -0.40
CA MET A 14 9.20 -11.66 0.03
C MET A 14 10.17 -12.50 0.86
N ARG A 15 9.66 -13.49 1.61
CA ARG A 15 10.50 -14.41 2.40
C ARG A 15 11.44 -15.22 1.50
N GLU A 16 10.97 -15.62 0.32
CA GLU A 16 11.77 -16.30 -0.70
C GLU A 16 12.90 -15.41 -1.23
N LYS A 17 12.66 -14.10 -1.35
CA LYS A 17 13.60 -13.13 -1.91
C LYS A 17 14.61 -12.57 -0.90
N LYS A 18 14.59 -13.03 0.36
CA LYS A 18 15.50 -12.56 1.44
C LYS A 18 15.49 -11.04 1.64
N VAL A 19 14.33 -10.40 1.50
CA VAL A 19 14.17 -8.94 1.70
C VAL A 19 13.71 -8.66 3.13
N PHE A 20 14.33 -7.67 3.79
CA PHE A 20 13.87 -7.17 5.08
C PHE A 20 12.90 -6.00 4.89
N ILE A 21 11.75 -6.03 5.59
CA ILE A 21 10.70 -5.03 5.44
C ILE A 21 10.29 -4.49 6.80
N ILE A 22 10.16 -3.16 6.87
CA ILE A 22 9.62 -2.46 8.02
C ILE A 22 8.23 -1.95 7.66
N LEU A 23 7.21 -2.50 8.30
CA LEU A 23 5.84 -2.02 8.18
C LEU A 23 5.55 -1.02 9.30
N ILE A 24 5.09 0.18 8.91
CA ILE A 24 4.66 1.21 9.85
C ILE A 24 3.13 1.27 9.82
N LEU A 25 2.52 1.02 10.96
CA LEU A 25 1.08 0.94 11.12
C LEU A 25 0.65 1.54 12.47
N PRO A 26 -0.56 2.11 12.56
CA PRO A 26 -1.05 2.72 13.79
C PRO A 26 -1.34 1.70 14.89
N CYS A 27 -1.76 0.48 14.53
CA CYS A 27 -2.17 -0.56 15.47
C CYS A 27 -1.83 -1.95 14.93
N VAL A 28 -1.01 -2.72 15.66
CA VAL A 28 -0.56 -4.05 15.20
C VAL A 28 -1.68 -5.06 15.09
N TYR A 29 -2.75 -4.86 15.86
CA TYR A 29 -3.90 -5.75 15.90
C TYR A 29 -4.77 -5.71 14.64
N ASP A 30 -4.55 -4.74 13.74
CA ASP A 30 -5.29 -4.64 12.48
C ASP A 30 -4.67 -5.51 11.36
N LEU A 31 -3.45 -6.02 11.58
CA LEU A 31 -2.84 -7.01 10.69
C LEU A 31 -3.51 -8.37 10.84
N ASP A 32 -3.45 -9.15 9.76
CA ASP A 32 -3.97 -10.51 9.76
C ASP A 32 -3.19 -11.40 10.74
N LYS A 33 -3.89 -12.35 11.36
CA LYS A 33 -3.31 -13.32 12.31
C LYS A 33 -2.07 -13.99 11.72
N ASN A 34 -2.12 -14.41 10.46
CA ASN A 34 -1.02 -15.14 9.84
C ASN A 34 0.22 -14.27 9.65
N VAL A 35 0.04 -12.97 9.40
CA VAL A 35 1.15 -12.01 9.31
C VAL A 35 1.82 -11.90 10.67
N ILE A 36 1.04 -11.65 11.72
CA ILE A 36 1.57 -11.39 13.06
C ILE A 36 2.22 -12.62 13.68
N LEU A 37 1.59 -13.79 13.55
CA LEU A 37 2.06 -15.00 14.21
C LEU A 37 3.20 -15.70 13.45
N SER A 38 3.29 -15.54 12.13
CA SER A 38 4.19 -16.35 11.30
C SER A 38 5.22 -15.55 10.50
N LEU A 39 4.98 -14.26 10.25
CA LEU A 39 5.83 -13.44 9.37
C LEU A 39 6.50 -12.27 10.10
N CYS A 40 6.02 -11.86 11.26
CA CYS A 40 6.63 -10.79 12.04
C CYS A 40 7.72 -11.32 12.98
N ASP A 41 8.96 -10.87 12.77
CA ASP A 41 10.09 -11.21 13.64
C ASP A 41 10.27 -10.23 14.81
N LEU A 42 9.98 -8.94 14.58
CA LEU A 42 10.20 -7.86 15.53
C LEU A 42 9.03 -6.87 15.53
N PHE A 43 8.60 -6.44 16.71
CA PHE A 43 7.60 -5.39 16.88
C PHE A 43 8.15 -4.24 17.72
N ILE A 44 8.07 -3.03 17.16
CA ILE A 44 8.47 -1.80 17.83
C ILE A 44 7.21 -0.97 18.09
N HIS A 45 6.77 -0.94 19.34
CA HIS A 45 5.64 -0.13 19.78
C HIS A 45 6.12 1.25 20.20
N THR A 46 5.85 2.26 19.37
CA THR A 46 6.11 3.67 19.72
C THR A 46 4.91 4.27 20.42
N TYR A 47 5.12 4.93 21.56
CA TYR A 47 4.05 5.54 22.33
C TYR A 47 4.44 6.91 22.87
N ARG A 48 3.42 7.67 23.29
CA ARG A 48 3.54 8.99 23.90
C ARG A 48 2.99 8.92 25.32
N GLU A 49 3.67 9.57 26.26
CA GLU A 49 3.14 9.76 27.61
C GLU A 49 2.03 10.84 27.62
N PRO A 50 1.00 10.72 28.48
CA PRO A 50 -0.11 11.67 28.55
C PRO A 50 0.35 13.14 28.57
N PHE A 51 1.42 13.44 29.31
CA PHE A 51 1.96 14.79 29.50
C PHE A 51 3.07 15.18 28.50
N GLY A 52 2.99 14.70 27.25
CA GLY A 52 3.70 15.34 26.14
C GLY A 52 5.08 14.79 25.80
N ARG A 53 5.63 13.86 26.57
CA ARG A 53 6.90 13.22 26.20
C ARG A 53 6.68 12.25 25.04
N ARG A 54 7.29 12.60 23.90
CA ARG A 54 7.30 11.80 22.66
C ARG A 54 8.60 11.02 22.52
N GLY A 55 8.55 9.98 21.71
CA GLY A 55 9.72 9.22 21.27
C GLY A 55 10.04 8.01 22.13
N ASN A 56 9.17 7.62 23.05
CA ASN A 56 9.33 6.38 23.80
C ASN A 56 8.94 5.19 22.90
N TYR A 57 9.69 4.10 23.03
CA TYR A 57 9.38 2.87 22.33
C TYR A 57 9.74 1.62 23.13
N ASN A 58 8.95 0.58 22.91
CA ASN A 58 9.18 -0.76 23.42
C ASN A 58 9.41 -1.71 22.25
N VAL A 59 10.37 -2.61 22.40
CA VAL A 59 10.66 -3.65 21.41
C VAL A 59 10.24 -5.00 21.96
N TYR A 60 9.52 -5.75 21.16
CA TYR A 60 9.08 -7.11 21.43
C TYR A 60 9.60 -8.01 20.33
N ASP A 61 10.06 -9.19 20.71
CA ASP A 61 10.36 -10.30 19.81
C ASP A 61 9.08 -10.94 19.28
N SER A 62 9.24 -11.92 18.38
CA SER A 62 8.11 -12.65 17.80
C SER A 62 7.26 -13.36 18.87
N GLU A 63 7.86 -13.89 19.93
CA GLU A 63 7.12 -14.55 21.01
C GLU A 63 6.32 -13.55 21.85
N GLY A 64 6.91 -12.43 22.24
CA GLY A 64 6.22 -11.35 22.94
C GLY A 64 5.07 -10.78 22.11
N LEU A 65 5.27 -10.59 20.81
CA LEU A 65 4.22 -10.15 19.90
C LEU A 65 3.07 -11.16 19.82
N LYS A 66 3.37 -12.46 19.74
CA LYS A 66 2.33 -13.53 19.76
C LYS A 66 1.49 -13.44 21.03
N LYS A 67 2.12 -13.31 22.21
CA LYS A 67 1.42 -13.14 23.50
C LYS A 67 0.53 -11.89 23.50
N LEU A 68 1.07 -10.75 23.04
CA LEU A 68 0.28 -9.51 22.91
C LEU A 68 -0.91 -9.67 21.99
N TRP A 69 -0.76 -10.37 20.87
CA TRP A 69 -1.86 -10.60 19.95
C TRP A 69 -2.93 -11.54 20.51
N LEU A 70 -2.53 -12.60 21.22
CA LEU A 70 -3.48 -13.55 21.81
C LEU A 70 -4.27 -12.93 22.97
N PHE A 71 -3.60 -12.22 23.87
CA PHE A 71 -4.19 -11.79 25.14
C PHE A 71 -4.62 -10.32 25.18
N ALA A 72 -4.07 -9.46 24.34
CA ALA A 72 -4.27 -8.00 24.42
C ALA A 72 -5.09 -7.40 23.28
N ARG A 73 -5.42 -8.20 22.25
CA ARG A 73 -6.10 -7.73 21.03
C ARG A 73 -7.47 -7.12 21.30
N GLN A 74 -8.26 -7.70 22.20
CA GLN A 74 -9.62 -7.23 22.50
C GLN A 74 -9.61 -5.80 23.05
N GLY A 75 -8.68 -5.49 23.96
CA GLY A 75 -8.54 -4.15 24.54
C GLY A 75 -7.52 -3.27 23.81
N ARG A 76 -6.94 -3.73 22.69
CA ARG A 76 -5.93 -3.04 21.88
C ARG A 76 -4.82 -2.34 22.70
N HIS A 77 -4.37 -2.98 23.77
CA HIS A 77 -3.41 -2.41 24.71
C HIS A 77 -2.11 -3.19 24.74
N TYR A 78 -1.01 -2.50 25.05
CA TYR A 78 0.34 -3.09 25.08
C TYR A 78 0.83 -3.22 26.52
N SER A 79 0.13 -4.03 27.31
CA SER A 79 0.36 -4.14 28.76
C SER A 79 1.60 -4.97 29.10
N TYR A 80 2.39 -4.47 30.04
CA TYR A 80 3.54 -5.17 30.64
C TYR A 80 3.15 -6.45 31.40
N LYS A 81 1.88 -6.58 31.80
CA LYS A 81 1.38 -7.78 32.47
C LYS A 81 1.35 -9.00 31.53
N ILE A 82 1.24 -8.76 30.22
CA ILE A 82 1.12 -9.82 29.22
C ILE A 82 2.49 -10.27 28.74
N THR A 83 3.35 -9.30 28.41
CA THR A 83 4.75 -9.58 28.05
C THR A 83 5.63 -8.40 28.38
N ARG A 84 6.89 -8.68 28.72
CA ARG A 84 7.90 -7.65 28.92
C ARG A 84 8.63 -7.41 27.60
N PRO A 85 8.89 -6.15 27.22
CA PRO A 85 9.70 -5.88 26.05
C PRO A 85 11.14 -6.32 26.29
N ILE A 86 11.77 -6.83 25.24
CA ILE A 86 13.19 -7.19 25.24
C ILE A 86 14.08 -5.95 25.32
N TYR A 87 13.57 -4.80 24.86
CA TYR A 87 14.27 -3.54 24.92
C TYR A 87 13.30 -2.38 25.12
N LYS A 88 13.71 -1.41 25.92
CA LYS A 88 13.00 -0.14 26.14
C LYS A 88 13.93 0.98 25.77
N GLY A 89 13.45 1.90 24.96
CA GLY A 89 14.28 2.99 24.51
C GLY A 89 13.51 4.28 24.30
N ARG A 90 14.28 5.31 24.00
CA ARG A 90 13.78 6.60 23.62
C ARG A 90 14.57 7.10 22.43
N PHE A 91 13.88 7.60 21.41
CA PHE A 91 14.53 8.28 20.31
C PHE A 91 15.25 9.51 20.85
N SER A 92 16.53 9.62 20.55
CA SER A 92 17.35 10.76 20.92
C SER A 92 16.89 12.00 20.13
N LYS A 93 17.25 13.19 20.64
CA LYS A 93 17.05 14.44 19.88
C LYS A 93 17.97 14.54 18.66
N VAL A 94 19.00 13.70 18.61
CA VAL A 94 19.98 13.69 17.53
C VAL A 94 19.34 13.01 16.32
N PHE A 95 19.15 13.78 15.26
CA PHE A 95 18.70 13.25 13.98
C PHE A 95 19.96 12.83 13.21
N PRO A 96 20.16 11.54 12.88
CA PRO A 96 21.41 11.04 12.33
C PRO A 96 21.64 11.43 10.86
N LEU A 97 20.66 12.09 10.23
CA LEU A 97 20.70 12.51 8.83
C LEU A 97 20.67 14.04 8.76
N ASP A 98 21.07 14.61 7.62
CA ASP A 98 20.78 16.02 7.36
C ASP A 98 19.26 16.23 7.32
N TYR A 99 18.75 16.96 8.32
CA TYR A 99 17.34 17.22 8.51
C TYR A 99 16.73 17.99 7.33
N ASN A 100 17.48 18.93 6.75
CA ASN A 100 16.98 19.77 5.65
C ASN A 100 16.83 18.94 4.37
N LEU A 101 17.86 18.13 4.05
CA LEU A 101 17.82 17.22 2.92
C LEU A 101 16.73 16.15 3.09
N TYR A 102 16.59 15.58 4.28
CA TYR A 102 15.50 14.66 4.62
C TYR A 102 14.13 15.29 4.40
N ARG A 103 13.92 16.52 4.92
CA ARG A 103 12.64 17.23 4.80
C ARG A 103 12.28 17.51 3.34
N LYS A 104 13.26 17.94 2.53
CA LYS A 104 13.07 18.14 1.07
C LYS A 104 12.62 16.85 0.39
N LYS A 105 13.33 15.72 0.62
CA LYS A 105 12.97 14.41 0.05
C LYS A 105 11.59 13.93 0.51
N LYS A 106 11.23 14.18 1.77
CA LYS A 106 9.91 13.83 2.32
C LYS A 106 8.80 14.60 1.62
N ILE A 107 8.95 15.92 1.49
CA ILE A 107 7.95 16.78 0.83
C ILE A 107 7.80 16.40 -0.65
N SER A 108 8.92 16.26 -1.38
CA SER A 108 8.88 15.89 -2.80
C SER A 108 8.20 14.54 -3.04
N THR A 109 8.43 13.58 -2.14
CA THR A 109 7.78 12.26 -2.20
C THR A 109 6.28 12.36 -1.93
N LEU A 110 5.86 13.13 -0.91
CA LEU A 110 4.44 13.34 -0.61
C LEU A 110 3.70 14.04 -1.76
N GLU A 111 4.33 15.04 -2.38
CA GLU A 111 3.80 15.69 -3.58
C GLU A 111 3.68 14.73 -4.76
N SER A 112 4.67 13.85 -4.95
CA SER A 112 4.60 12.82 -5.99
C SER A 112 3.44 11.85 -5.78
N PHE A 113 3.15 11.46 -4.54
CA PHE A 113 1.99 10.62 -4.20
C PHE A 113 0.67 11.36 -4.44
N ARG A 114 0.57 12.62 -4.02
CA ARG A 114 -0.61 13.46 -4.32
C ARG A 114 -0.84 13.62 -5.82
N LYS A 115 0.22 13.81 -6.61
CA LYS A 115 0.15 13.85 -8.08
C LYS A 115 -0.30 12.51 -8.67
N ARG A 116 0.05 11.37 -8.06
CA ARG A 116 -0.44 10.04 -8.48
C ARG A 116 -1.91 9.80 -8.11
N GLU A 117 -2.36 10.29 -6.95
CA GLU A 117 -3.77 10.16 -6.54
C GLU A 117 -4.69 11.10 -7.32
N THR A 118 -4.22 12.31 -7.64
CA THR A 118 -4.93 13.29 -8.49
C THR A 118 -4.85 12.94 -9.97
N ARG A 119 -3.99 12.00 -10.38
CA ARG A 119 -4.22 11.21 -11.59
C ARG A 119 -5.43 10.30 -11.33
N ILE A 120 -6.62 10.90 -11.35
CA ILE A 120 -7.84 10.36 -11.97
C ILE A 120 -7.38 9.60 -13.24
N PRO A 121 -7.98 8.46 -13.65
CA PRO A 121 -7.48 7.59 -14.72
C PRO A 121 -7.44 8.26 -16.11
N GLY A 122 -6.72 9.37 -16.27
CA GLY A 122 -6.40 10.08 -17.50
C GLY A 122 -5.49 9.23 -18.36
N ASP A 123 -4.70 8.33 -17.78
CA ASP A 123 -3.94 7.35 -18.56
C ASP A 123 -4.88 6.30 -19.21
N GLN A 124 -6.00 5.97 -18.54
CA GLN A 124 -7.00 5.03 -19.08
C GLN A 124 -8.00 5.74 -19.99
N TYR A 125 -8.36 6.99 -19.69
CA TYR A 125 -9.15 7.87 -20.57
C TYR A 125 -8.38 8.21 -21.84
N SER A 126 -7.09 8.59 -21.74
CA SER A 126 -6.23 8.88 -22.90
C SER A 126 -6.03 7.62 -23.75
N ARG A 127 -5.74 6.46 -23.15
CA ARG A 127 -5.65 5.20 -23.91
C ARG A 127 -6.96 4.80 -24.55
N ASN A 128 -8.10 5.01 -23.87
CA ASN A 128 -9.42 4.75 -24.44
C ASN A 128 -9.75 5.73 -25.56
N GLU A 129 -9.42 7.02 -25.44
CA GLU A 129 -9.58 8.01 -26.49
C GLU A 129 -8.68 7.73 -27.70
N GLU A 130 -7.42 7.38 -27.48
CA GLU A 130 -6.47 6.98 -28.52
C GLU A 130 -6.96 5.73 -29.24
N ARG A 131 -7.36 4.69 -28.50
CA ARG A 131 -7.98 3.47 -29.06
C ARG A 131 -9.22 3.83 -29.88
N ASN A 132 -10.08 4.71 -29.36
CA ASN A 132 -11.30 5.13 -30.04
C ASN A 132 -11.00 5.93 -31.33
N LYS A 133 -9.96 6.77 -31.34
CA LYS A 133 -9.47 7.48 -32.54
C LYS A 133 -8.91 6.50 -33.57
N ILE A 134 -8.20 5.45 -33.15
CA ILE A 134 -7.71 4.39 -34.04
C ILE A 134 -8.89 3.61 -34.65
N ILE A 135 -9.88 3.23 -33.84
CA ILE A 135 -11.12 2.57 -34.31
C ILE A 135 -11.82 3.41 -35.37
N LYS A 136 -11.94 4.74 -35.16
CA LYS A 136 -12.51 5.66 -36.16
C LYS A 136 -11.70 5.66 -37.46
N LYS A 137 -10.38 5.84 -37.40
CA LYS A 137 -9.52 5.83 -38.59
C LYS A 137 -9.57 4.51 -39.36
N LEU A 138 -9.69 3.37 -38.69
CA LEU A 138 -9.83 2.06 -39.34
C LEU A 138 -11.18 1.92 -40.04
N TYR A 139 -12.25 2.44 -39.43
CA TYR A 139 -13.58 2.46 -40.03
C TYR A 139 -13.66 3.40 -41.23
N ASP A 140 -13.09 4.60 -41.13
CA ASP A 140 -13.03 5.57 -42.23
C ASP A 140 -12.21 5.07 -43.44
N LYS A 141 -11.24 4.17 -43.21
CA LYS A 141 -10.49 3.46 -44.26
C LYS A 141 -11.26 2.30 -44.92
N GLY A 142 -12.51 2.04 -44.51
CA GLY A 142 -13.37 1.01 -45.10
C GLY A 142 -13.28 -0.38 -44.45
N THR A 143 -12.59 -0.52 -43.31
CA THR A 143 -12.52 -1.81 -42.60
C THR A 143 -13.87 -2.12 -41.94
N LYS A 144 -14.38 -3.34 -42.07
CA LYS A 144 -15.68 -3.73 -41.48
C LYS A 144 -15.58 -3.75 -39.95
N ALA A 145 -16.69 -3.40 -39.29
CA ALA A 145 -16.76 -3.34 -37.83
C ALA A 145 -16.52 -4.71 -37.15
N GLU A 146 -16.73 -5.82 -37.84
CA GLU A 146 -16.44 -7.17 -37.34
C GLU A 146 -14.94 -7.44 -37.28
N ASP A 147 -14.19 -7.07 -38.32
CA ASP A 147 -12.73 -7.25 -38.38
C ASP A 147 -12.02 -6.36 -37.35
N ILE A 148 -12.51 -5.14 -37.16
CA ILE A 148 -12.04 -4.23 -36.09
C ILE A 148 -12.34 -4.83 -34.70
N GLY A 149 -13.49 -5.47 -34.54
CA GLY A 149 -13.89 -6.15 -33.30
C GLY A 149 -12.94 -7.28 -32.92
N ASN A 150 -12.56 -8.09 -33.91
CA ASN A 150 -11.62 -9.18 -33.73
C ASN A 150 -10.20 -8.69 -33.40
N LEU A 151 -9.74 -7.59 -34.02
CA LEU A 151 -8.43 -7.01 -33.76
C LEU A 151 -8.29 -6.38 -32.37
N VAL A 152 -9.37 -5.75 -31.87
CA VAL A 152 -9.34 -4.97 -30.62
C VAL A 152 -10.02 -5.73 -29.46
N ASN A 153 -10.49 -6.96 -29.70
CA ASN A 153 -11.27 -7.77 -28.76
C ASN A 153 -12.49 -7.01 -28.20
N LEU A 154 -13.25 -6.38 -29.09
CA LEU A 154 -14.47 -5.64 -28.76
C LEU A 154 -15.66 -6.19 -29.54
N THR A 155 -16.83 -6.20 -28.90
CA THR A 155 -18.06 -6.63 -29.58
C THR A 155 -18.51 -5.58 -30.60
N LYS A 156 -19.13 -6.03 -31.69
CA LYS A 156 -19.68 -5.17 -32.75
C LYS A 156 -20.58 -4.03 -32.20
N PRO A 157 -21.48 -4.24 -31.21
CA PRO A 157 -22.26 -3.16 -30.61
C PRO A 157 -21.41 -2.11 -29.87
N ALA A 158 -20.31 -2.53 -29.23
CA ALA A 158 -19.41 -1.61 -28.54
C ALA A 158 -18.69 -0.68 -29.54
N ILE A 159 -18.32 -1.18 -30.72
CA ILE A 159 -17.70 -0.38 -31.78
C ILE A 159 -18.67 0.69 -32.31
N TYR A 160 -19.92 0.33 -32.62
CA TYR A 160 -20.91 1.32 -33.05
C TYR A 160 -21.21 2.38 -31.99
N LYS A 161 -21.21 1.99 -30.71
CA LYS A 161 -21.36 2.93 -29.59
C LYS A 161 -20.18 3.92 -29.50
N ILE A 162 -18.97 3.47 -29.82
CA ILE A 162 -17.79 4.33 -29.91
C ILE A 162 -17.89 5.26 -31.13
N LEU A 163 -18.20 4.74 -32.32
CA LEU A 163 -18.34 5.53 -33.55
C LEU A 163 -19.42 6.61 -33.44
N LYS A 164 -20.53 6.32 -32.75
CA LYS A 164 -21.62 7.29 -32.48
C LYS A 164 -21.16 8.50 -31.66
N LYS A 165 -20.10 8.38 -30.84
CA LYS A 165 -19.53 9.51 -30.09
C LYS A 165 -18.68 10.46 -30.94
N PHE A 166 -18.33 10.08 -32.18
CA PHE A 166 -17.52 10.89 -33.09
C PHE A 166 -18.29 11.41 -34.32
N LYS A 167 -19.59 11.15 -34.36
CA LYS A 167 -20.56 11.88 -35.20
C LYS A 167 -21.01 13.11 -34.44
#